data_AF-A0A318LNF4-F1
#
_entry.id   AF-A0A318LNF4-F1
#
_cell.length_a   1.000
_cell.length_b   1.000
_cell.length_c   1.000
_cell.angle_alpha   90.00
_cell.angle_beta   90.00
_cell.angle_gamma   90.00
#
_symmetry.space_group_name_H-M   'P 1'
#
loop_
_entity.id
_entity.type
_entity.pdbx_description
1 polymer ?
#
loop_
_entity_poly.entity_id
_entity_poly.type
_entity_poly.pdbx_seq_one_letter_code
_entity_poly.pdbx_strand_id
1 'polypeptide(L)'
;MRAETTRAGQLPAVAAVMSAAFLLAAVTGLASLVVSALPQLSFAQSLAYASLGVWGWNISRTVPGAQRFLRGTGVACLVLWFVGVFGGRDVPFGLLGLEPVDNLVHLGVAILALLLATIVSPRLTVD
;
A
#
# COMPACT_ATOMS: atom_id res chain seq x y z
N MET A 1 -24.57 -4.20 -17.35
CA MET A 1 -25.13 -4.68 -16.06
C MET A 1 -24.35 -5.84 -15.41
N ARG A 2 -24.20 -7.04 -16.03
CA ARG A 2 -23.54 -8.20 -15.36
C ARG A 2 -22.03 -8.03 -15.05
N ALA A 3 -21.33 -7.23 -15.85
CA ALA A 3 -19.88 -6.98 -15.70
C ALA A 3 -19.54 -5.94 -14.60
N GLU A 4 -20.46 -5.02 -14.29
CA GLU A 4 -20.26 -3.99 -13.27
C GLU A 4 -20.45 -4.54 -11.85
N THR A 5 -21.43 -5.42 -11.67
CA THR A 5 -21.65 -6.14 -10.41
C THR A 5 -20.49 -7.07 -10.04
N THR A 6 -19.82 -7.67 -11.05
CA THR A 6 -18.64 -8.51 -10.82
C THR A 6 -17.42 -7.69 -10.42
N ARG A 7 -17.17 -6.53 -11.05
CA ARG A 7 -16.06 -5.65 -10.66
C ARG A 7 -16.22 -5.11 -9.24
N ALA A 8 -17.39 -4.56 -8.90
CA ALA A 8 -17.64 -4.02 -7.56
C ALA A 8 -17.47 -5.10 -6.47
N GLY A 9 -17.89 -6.33 -6.73
CA GLY A 9 -17.72 -7.47 -5.82
C GLY A 9 -16.26 -7.92 -5.62
N GLN A 10 -15.34 -7.57 -6.53
CA GLN A 10 -13.92 -7.96 -6.45
C GLN A 10 -13.08 -6.99 -5.62
N LEU A 11 -13.56 -5.77 -5.34
CA LEU A 11 -12.76 -4.74 -4.66
C LEU A 11 -12.30 -5.14 -3.25
N PRO A 12 -13.15 -5.76 -2.41
CA PRO A 12 -12.72 -6.29 -1.12
C PRO A 12 -11.58 -7.30 -1.24
N ALA A 13 -11.65 -8.20 -2.21
CA ALA A 13 -10.62 -9.21 -2.44
C ALA A 13 -9.30 -8.59 -2.89
N VAL A 14 -9.35 -7.63 -3.82
CA VAL A 14 -8.16 -6.89 -4.28
C VAL A 14 -7.48 -6.15 -3.12
N ALA A 15 -8.26 -5.44 -2.30
CA ALA A 15 -7.75 -4.75 -1.13
C ALA A 15 -7.19 -5.71 -0.08
N ALA A 16 -7.81 -6.88 0.11
CA ALA A 16 -7.31 -7.92 1.01
C ALA A 16 -5.98 -8.51 0.54
N VAL A 17 -5.80 -8.74 -0.77
CA VAL A 17 -4.52 -9.20 -1.34
C VAL A 17 -3.42 -8.18 -1.09
N MET A 18 -3.69 -6.89 -1.32
CA MET A 18 -2.69 -5.84 -1.07
C MET A 18 -2.37 -5.70 0.42
N SER A 19 -3.37 -5.82 1.31
CA SER A 19 -3.17 -5.89 2.76
C SER A 19 -2.28 -7.08 3.15
N ALA A 20 -2.52 -8.27 2.59
CA ALA A 20 -1.70 -9.44 2.84
C ALA A 20 -0.26 -9.25 2.34
N ALA A 21 -0.06 -8.57 1.21
CA ALA A 21 1.27 -8.23 0.70
C ALA A 21 2.04 -7.33 1.68
N PHE A 22 1.38 -6.34 2.31
CA PHE A 22 2.00 -5.53 3.35
C PHE A 22 2.35 -6.32 4.60
N LEU A 23 1.45 -7.22 5.04
CA LEU A 23 1.75 -8.10 6.17
C LEU A 23 2.96 -9.01 5.88
N LEU A 24 3.04 -9.55 4.66
CA LEU A 24 4.17 -10.34 4.23
C LEU A 24 5.46 -9.52 4.23
N ALA A 25 5.43 -8.31 3.64
CA ALA A 25 6.58 -7.41 3.64
C ALA A 25 7.03 -7.04 5.06
N ALA A 26 6.09 -6.83 5.99
CA ALA A 26 6.39 -6.58 7.39
C ALA A 26 7.09 -7.77 8.06
N VAL A 27 6.59 -8.99 7.84
CA VAL A 27 7.21 -10.22 8.37
C VAL A 27 8.60 -10.42 7.77
N THR A 28 8.76 -10.25 6.45
CA THR A 28 10.06 -10.35 5.79
C THR A 28 11.04 -9.31 6.33
N GLY A 29 10.59 -8.07 6.54
CA GLY A 29 11.42 -7.00 7.09
C GLY A 29 11.86 -7.26 8.52
N LEU A 30 10.94 -7.70 9.38
CA LEU A 30 11.28 -8.09 10.75
C LEU A 30 12.22 -9.30 10.79
N ALA A 31 12.01 -10.29 9.92
CA ALA A 31 12.90 -11.45 9.82
C ALA A 31 14.31 -11.07 9.32
N SER A 32 14.43 -10.03 8.49
CA SER A 32 15.73 -9.54 8.00
C SER A 32 16.64 -9.01 9.11
N LEU A 33 16.07 -8.61 10.25
CA LEU A 33 16.83 -8.16 11.43
C LEU A 33 17.67 -9.29 12.05
N VAL A 34 17.32 -10.55 11.79
CA VAL A 34 18.03 -11.73 12.32
C VAL A 34 18.55 -12.64 11.21
N VAL A 35 18.09 -12.48 9.96
CA VAL A 35 18.54 -13.22 8.78
C VAL A 35 19.11 -12.27 7.73
N SER A 36 20.44 -12.20 7.64
CA SER A 36 21.15 -11.28 6.73
C SER A 36 20.97 -11.58 5.23
N ALA A 37 20.45 -12.76 4.88
CA ALA A 37 20.17 -13.15 3.49
C ALA A 37 18.87 -12.56 2.94
N LEU A 38 18.02 -11.97 3.80
CA LEU A 38 16.77 -11.32 3.38
C LEU A 38 17.02 -9.85 2.97
N PRO A 39 16.13 -9.26 2.15
CA PRO A 39 16.18 -7.83 1.85
C PRO A 39 16.17 -7.00 3.14
N GLN A 40 17.13 -6.09 3.27
CA GLN A 40 17.26 -5.26 4.47
C GLN A 40 16.19 -4.18 4.45
N LEU A 41 15.11 -4.39 5.21
CA LEU A 41 14.10 -3.38 5.49
C LEU A 41 14.34 -2.85 6.90
N SER A 42 14.16 -1.55 7.10
CA SER A 42 14.30 -0.99 8.45
C SER A 42 13.17 -1.46 9.37
N PHE A 43 13.43 -1.42 10.68
CA PHE A 43 12.41 -1.72 11.68
C PHE A 43 11.17 -0.83 11.52
N ALA A 44 11.37 0.47 11.28
CA ALA A 44 10.30 1.43 11.10
C ALA A 44 9.48 1.19 9.82
N GLN A 45 10.15 0.89 8.69
CA GLN A 45 9.46 0.51 7.46
C GLN A 45 8.64 -0.78 7.63
N SER A 46 9.20 -1.76 8.35
CA SER A 46 8.51 -3.02 8.67
C SER A 46 7.26 -2.78 9.53
N LEU A 47 7.34 -1.87 10.51
CA LEU A 47 6.20 -1.48 11.35
C LEU A 47 5.13 -0.70 10.56
N ALA A 48 5.54 0.15 9.62
CA ALA A 48 4.62 0.84 8.72
C ALA A 48 3.85 -0.15 7.84
N TYR A 49 4.54 -1.14 7.26
CA TYR A 49 3.89 -2.23 6.52
C TYR A 49 2.97 -3.07 7.39
N ALA A 50 3.36 -3.41 8.62
CA ALA A 50 2.48 -4.13 9.54
C ALA A 50 1.19 -3.33 9.81
N SER A 51 1.34 -2.04 10.07
CA SER A 51 0.23 -1.13 10.36
C SER A 51 -0.73 -0.99 9.18
N LEU A 52 -0.20 -0.78 7.97
CA LEU A 52 -0.99 -0.74 6.74
C LEU A 52 -1.67 -2.08 6.45
N GLY A 53 -0.96 -3.19 6.65
CA GLY A 53 -1.47 -4.54 6.48
C GLY A 53 -2.66 -4.82 7.41
N VAL A 54 -2.50 -4.59 8.71
CA VAL A 54 -3.55 -4.79 9.73
C VAL A 54 -4.73 -3.84 9.49
N TRP A 55 -4.47 -2.56 9.21
CA TRP A 55 -5.52 -1.60 8.91
C TRP A 55 -6.34 -2.04 7.70
N GLY A 56 -5.66 -2.37 6.59
CA GLY A 56 -6.27 -2.86 5.37
C GLY A 56 -7.10 -4.13 5.59
N TRP A 57 -6.58 -5.09 6.36
CA TRP A 57 -7.27 -6.36 6.64
C TRP A 57 -8.60 -6.15 7.38
N ASN A 58 -8.62 -5.18 8.29
CA ASN A 58 -9.81 -4.87 9.08
C ASN A 58 -10.88 -4.14 8.25
N ILE A 59 -10.49 -3.19 7.39
CA ILE A 59 -11.46 -2.34 6.70
C ILE A 59 -11.83 -2.83 5.30
N SER A 60 -11.04 -3.68 4.65
CA SER A 60 -11.26 -4.11 3.26
C SER A 60 -12.45 -5.03 3.05
N ARG A 61 -13.09 -5.53 4.12
CA ARG A 61 -14.23 -6.47 4.05
C ARG A 61 -15.49 -5.91 3.38
N THR A 62 -15.53 -4.61 3.14
CA THR A 62 -16.64 -3.92 2.46
C THR A 62 -16.11 -3.10 1.29
N VAL A 63 -16.93 -2.86 0.27
CA VAL A 63 -16.54 -2.03 -0.88
C VAL A 63 -16.08 -0.62 -0.45
N PRO A 64 -16.80 0.12 0.41
CA PRO A 64 -16.35 1.45 0.84
C PRO A 64 -15.04 1.41 1.65
N GLY A 65 -14.87 0.39 2.49
CA GLY A 65 -13.64 0.23 3.28
C GLY A 65 -12.44 -0.16 2.42
N ALA A 66 -12.63 -1.02 1.43
CA ALA A 66 -11.61 -1.36 0.42
C ALA A 66 -11.20 -0.11 -0.39
N GLN A 67 -12.14 0.73 -0.81
CA GLN A 67 -11.84 2.01 -1.48
C GLN A 67 -11.03 2.94 -0.59
N ARG A 68 -11.42 3.10 0.68
CA ARG A 68 -10.71 3.95 1.64
C ARG A 68 -9.28 3.46 1.86
N PHE A 69 -9.10 2.14 2.00
CA PHE A 69 -7.78 1.53 2.12
C PHE A 69 -6.91 1.82 0.89
N LEU A 70 -7.40 1.49 -0.32
CA LEU A 70 -6.65 1.68 -1.56
C LEU A 70 -6.28 3.16 -1.79
N ARG A 71 -7.21 4.09 -1.57
CA ARG A 71 -6.93 5.53 -1.70
C ARG A 71 -5.95 6.02 -0.63
N GLY A 72 -6.19 5.68 0.63
CA GLY A 72 -5.35 6.11 1.74
C GLY A 72 -3.91 5.61 1.59
N THR A 73 -3.74 4.33 1.31
CA THR A 73 -2.43 3.74 1.03
C THR A 73 -1.79 4.35 -0.21
N GLY A 74 -2.55 4.51 -1.30
CA GLY A 74 -2.05 5.10 -2.54
C GLY A 74 -1.53 6.53 -2.34
N VAL A 75 -2.28 7.35 -1.60
CA VAL A 75 -1.87 8.72 -1.24
C VAL A 75 -0.66 8.70 -0.31
N ALA A 76 -0.64 7.84 0.71
CA ALA A 76 0.48 7.75 1.65
C ALA A 76 1.79 7.37 0.93
N CYS A 77 1.74 6.38 0.05
CA CYS A 77 2.90 5.98 -0.76
C CYS A 77 3.30 7.08 -1.75
N LEU A 78 2.36 7.82 -2.33
CA LEU A 78 2.68 8.94 -3.21
C LEU A 78 3.40 10.06 -2.44
N VAL A 79 2.93 10.38 -1.23
CA VAL A 79 3.59 11.36 -0.35
C VAL A 79 5.00 10.90 0.00
N LEU A 80 5.19 9.64 0.39
CA LEU A 80 6.52 9.09 0.67
C LEU A 80 7.43 9.17 -0.56
N TRP A 81 6.90 8.86 -1.75
CA TRP A 81 7.65 9.03 -2.99
C TRP A 81 8.12 10.47 -3.22
N PHE A 82 7.22 11.45 -3.03
CA PHE A 82 7.58 12.88 -3.10
C PHE A 82 8.66 13.23 -2.07
N VAL A 83 8.55 12.74 -0.83
CA VAL A 83 9.58 12.96 0.20
C VAL A 83 10.92 12.35 -0.22
N GLY A 84 10.93 11.16 -0.83
CA GLY A 84 12.18 10.56 -1.31
C GLY A 84 12.80 11.28 -2.51
N VAL A 85 12.00 11.88 -3.39
CA VAL A 85 12.48 12.63 -4.56
C VAL A 85 12.98 14.04 -4.19
N PHE A 86 12.24 14.73 -3.32
CA PHE A 86 12.47 16.14 -3.01
C PHE A 86 13.12 16.37 -1.65
N GLY A 87 13.27 15.32 -0.83
CA GLY A 87 13.93 15.37 0.46
C GLY A 87 15.42 15.69 0.33
N GLY A 88 15.93 16.55 1.21
CA GLY A 88 17.36 16.84 1.33
C GLY A 88 18.13 15.70 2.01
N ARG A 89 19.47 15.78 2.01
CA ARG A 89 20.38 14.77 2.58
C ARG A 89 20.20 14.50 4.09
N ASP A 90 19.50 15.39 4.79
CA ASP A 90 19.28 15.30 6.24
C ASP A 90 18.07 14.44 6.62
N VAL A 91 17.27 13.99 5.65
CA VAL A 91 16.17 13.05 5.90
C VAL A 91 16.78 11.68 6.20
N PRO A 92 16.36 10.97 7.25
CA PRO A 92 16.86 9.63 7.52
C PRO A 92 16.21 8.63 6.54
N PHE A 93 16.73 8.56 5.31
CA PHE A 93 16.14 7.81 4.20
C PHE A 93 15.88 6.33 4.53
N GLY A 94 16.80 5.69 5.27
CA GLY A 94 16.62 4.30 5.71
C GLY A 94 15.45 4.09 6.69
N LEU A 95 15.02 5.10 7.44
CA LEU A 95 13.96 4.98 8.45
C LEU A 95 12.58 4.78 7.81
N LEU A 96 12.34 5.39 6.64
CA LEU A 96 11.05 5.34 5.94
C LEU A 96 11.12 4.60 4.59
N GLY A 97 12.24 3.95 4.26
CA GLY A 97 12.42 3.28 2.96
C GLY A 97 12.41 4.27 1.80
N LEU A 98 13.13 5.38 1.95
CA LEU A 98 13.19 6.42 0.92
C LEU A 98 14.43 6.27 0.02
N GLU A 99 15.27 5.25 0.25
CA GLU A 99 16.37 4.89 -0.65
C GLU A 99 15.85 4.68 -2.08
N PRO A 100 16.64 4.92 -3.13
CA PRO A 100 16.13 4.99 -4.50
C PRO A 100 15.27 3.78 -4.93
N VAL A 101 15.66 2.56 -4.52
CA VAL A 101 14.93 1.33 -4.82
C VAL A 101 13.60 1.27 -4.08
N ASP A 102 13.60 1.51 -2.77
CA ASP A 102 12.39 1.51 -1.95
C ASP A 102 11.45 2.66 -2.33
N ASN A 103 12.00 3.82 -2.70
CA ASN A 103 11.24 4.96 -3.17
C ASN A 103 10.49 4.64 -4.48
N LEU A 104 11.11 3.86 -5.37
CA LEU A 104 10.44 3.37 -6.58
C LEU A 104 9.28 2.42 -6.25
N VAL A 105 9.43 1.59 -5.21
CA VAL A 105 8.34 0.73 -4.72
C VAL A 105 7.17 1.58 -4.23
N HIS A 106 7.43 2.67 -3.48
CA HIS A 106 6.38 3.62 -3.08
C HIS A 106 5.62 4.18 -4.28
N LEU A 107 6.31 4.58 -5.35
CA LEU A 107 5.65 5.04 -6.57
C LEU A 107 4.79 3.96 -7.22
N GLY A 108 5.32 2.75 -7.37
CA GLY A 108 4.60 1.63 -7.98
C GLY A 108 3.32 1.28 -7.20
N VAL A 109 3.41 1.22 -5.87
CA VAL A 109 2.27 0.99 -4.98
C VAL A 109 1.27 2.13 -5.06
N ALA A 110 1.73 3.39 -5.08
CA ALA A 110 0.87 4.55 -5.21
C ALA A 110 0.02 4.49 -6.48
N ILE A 111 0.66 4.26 -7.63
CA ILE A 111 -0.02 4.15 -8.92
C ILE A 111 -1.02 2.98 -8.90
N LEU A 112 -0.57 1.79 -8.49
CA LEU A 112 -1.41 0.60 -8.47
C LEU A 112 -2.65 0.79 -7.59
N ALA A 113 -2.47 1.26 -6.36
CA ALA A 113 -3.56 1.42 -5.40
C ALA A 113 -4.58 2.48 -5.85
N LEU A 114 -4.11 3.62 -6.39
CA LEU A 114 -4.98 4.68 -6.89
C LEU A 114 -5.76 4.26 -8.16
N LEU A 115 -5.12 3.52 -9.07
CA LEU A 115 -5.80 2.96 -10.25
C LEU A 115 -6.88 1.94 -9.83
N LEU A 116 -6.57 1.03 -8.90
CA LEU A 116 -7.53 0.05 -8.41
C LEU A 116 -8.69 0.72 -7.65
N ALA A 117 -8.44 1.80 -6.93
CA ALA A 117 -9.48 2.57 -6.26
C ALA A 117 -10.45 3.26 -7.23
N THR A 118 -10.00 3.62 -8.43
CA THR A 118 -10.80 4.37 -9.42
C THR A 118 -11.52 3.45 -10.40
N ILE A 119 -10.84 2.43 -10.95
CA ILE A 119 -11.38 1.52 -11.98
C ILE A 119 -12.56 0.68 -11.46
N VAL A 120 -12.59 0.39 -10.15
CA VAL A 120 -13.58 -0.48 -9.52
C VAL A 120 -14.69 0.31 -8.80
N SER A 121 -14.63 1.64 -8.81
CA SER A 121 -15.72 2.46 -8.25
C SER A 121 -16.97 2.35 -9.12
N PRO A 122 -18.15 1.98 -8.57
CA PRO A 122 -19.41 2.16 -9.26
C PRO A 122 -19.56 3.65 -9.59
N ARG A 123 -19.82 3.99 -10.85
CA ARG A 123 -20.24 5.37 -11.17
C ARG A 123 -21.51 5.62 -10.37
N LEU A 124 -21.51 6.65 -9.52
CA LEU A 124 -22.76 7.23 -9.05
C LEU A 124 -23.44 7.79 -10.30
N THR A 125 -24.36 7.03 -10.88
CA THR A 125 -25.34 7.59 -11.81
C THR A 125 -26.19 8.53 -10.97
N VAL A 126 -25.93 9.83 -11.14
CA VAL A 126 -26.87 10.87 -10.73
C VAL A 126 -27.98 10.81 -11.78
N ASP A 127 -29.08 10.16 -11.43
CA ASP A 127 -30.34 10.28 -12.15
C ASP A 127 -30.94 11.67 -11.91
#